data_AF-A0A2G6ALB2-F1
#
_entry.id   AF-A0A2G6ALB2-F1
#
_cell.length_a   1.000
_cell.length_b   1.000
_cell.length_c   1.000
_cell.angle_alpha   90.00
_cell.angle_beta   90.00
_cell.angle_gamma   90.00
#
_symmetry.space_group_name_H-M   'P 1'
#
loop_
_entity.id
_entity.type
_entity.pdbx_description
1 polymer ?
#
loop_
_entity_poly.entity_id
_entity_poly.type
_entity_poly.pdbx_seq_one_letter_code
_entity_poly.pdbx_strand_id
1 'polypeptide(L)'
;MRMWLKAEREMKKLTHQSIADLIDVERQYYGMIEKGNRTPSPKVAKKIAKVLGVDWTLFLRCEATKRFLLERIIIFKIFTKHVYKSVPI
;
A
#
# COMPACT_ATOMS: atom_id res chain seq x y z
N MET A 1 -5.24 -3.62 -7.92
CA MET A 1 -5.76 -4.21 -6.66
C MET A 1 -4.73 -4.02 -5.56
N ARG A 2 -5.14 -3.49 -4.40
CA ARG A 2 -4.29 -3.30 -3.22
C ARG A 2 -4.24 -4.62 -2.43
N MET A 3 -3.26 -5.46 -2.76
CA MET A 3 -3.13 -6.80 -2.18
C MET A 3 -3.02 -6.79 -0.66
N TRP A 4 -2.27 -5.84 -0.10
CA TRP A 4 -2.12 -5.69 1.35
C TRP A 4 -3.47 -5.46 2.05
N LEU A 5 -4.33 -4.62 1.46
CA LEU A 5 -5.63 -4.28 2.06
C LEU A 5 -6.57 -5.48 2.07
N LYS A 6 -6.55 -6.28 1.00
CA LYS A 6 -7.30 -7.53 0.91
C LYS A 6 -6.83 -8.54 1.95
N ALA A 7 -5.52 -8.74 2.08
CA ALA A 7 -4.93 -9.71 3.01
C ALA A 7 -5.30 -9.40 4.46
N GLU A 8 -5.15 -8.13 4.88
CA GLU A 8 -5.52 -7.68 6.24
C GLU A 8 -7.01 -7.88 6.54
N ARG A 9 -7.87 -7.57 5.57
CA ARG A 9 -9.31 -7.80 5.69
C ARG A 9 -9.64 -9.29 5.87
N GLU A 10 -9.03 -10.15 5.07
CA GLU A 10 -9.27 -11.61 5.08
C GLU A 10 -8.73 -12.27 6.35
N MET A 11 -7.58 -11.83 6.86
CA MET A 11 -7.05 -12.25 8.16
C MET A 11 -8.04 -11.97 9.30
N LYS A 12 -8.76 -10.83 9.24
CA LYS A 12 -9.81 -10.48 10.19
C LYS A 12 -11.17 -11.09 9.89
N LYS A 13 -11.28 -11.91 8.84
CA LYS A 13 -12.54 -12.53 8.37
C LYS A 13 -13.65 -11.50 8.11
N LEU A 14 -13.28 -10.29 7.69
CA LEU A 14 -14.23 -9.21 7.41
C LEU A 14 -14.67 -9.25 5.94
N THR A 15 -15.96 -9.04 5.70
CA THR A 15 -16.48 -8.85 4.33
C THR A 15 -16.31 -7.40 3.88
N HIS A 16 -16.48 -7.13 2.58
CA HIS A 16 -16.55 -5.74 2.09
C HIS A 16 -17.70 -4.97 2.73
N GLN A 17 -18.84 -5.63 2.98
CA GLN A 17 -19.99 -5.01 3.64
C GLN A 17 -19.65 -4.66 5.08
N SER A 18 -19.06 -5.61 5.82
CA SER A 18 -18.68 -5.40 7.23
C SER A 18 -17.75 -4.19 7.42
N ILE A 19 -16.75 -4.01 6.54
CA ILE A 19 -15.89 -2.82 6.64
C ILE A 19 -16.66 -1.55 6.29
N ALA A 20 -17.50 -1.60 5.26
CA ALA A 20 -18.28 -0.44 4.82
C ALA A 20 -19.20 0.06 5.93
N ASP A 21 -19.88 -0.86 6.62
CA ASP A 21 -20.74 -0.56 7.77
C ASP A 21 -19.92 0.06 8.92
N LEU A 22 -18.75 -0.50 9.24
CA LEU A 22 -17.89 -0.02 10.33
C LEU A 22 -17.32 1.39 10.10
N ILE A 23 -17.17 1.81 8.85
CA ILE A 23 -16.60 3.12 8.50
C ILE A 23 -17.65 4.10 7.97
N ASP A 24 -18.91 3.69 7.90
CA ASP A 24 -20.05 4.48 7.43
C ASP A 24 -19.88 4.96 5.98
N VAL A 25 -19.74 4.00 5.06
CA VAL A 25 -19.66 4.23 3.61
C VAL A 25 -20.38 3.12 2.83
N GLU A 26 -20.53 3.31 1.53
CA GLU A 26 -21.07 2.27 0.65
C GLU A 26 -20.10 1.10 0.45
N ARG A 27 -20.64 -0.13 0.40
CA ARG A 27 -19.86 -1.36 0.11
C ARG A 27 -19.09 -1.28 -1.20
N GLN A 28 -19.69 -0.70 -2.24
CA GLN A 28 -19.02 -0.53 -3.53
C GLN A 28 -17.84 0.43 -3.44
N TYR A 29 -17.95 1.48 -2.62
CA TYR A 29 -16.86 2.43 -2.38
C TYR A 29 -15.64 1.75 -1.74
N TYR A 30 -15.85 0.93 -0.70
CA TYR A 30 -14.76 0.12 -0.12
C TYR A 30 -14.15 -0.83 -1.18
N GLY A 31 -14.99 -1.49 -1.98
CA GLY A 31 -14.52 -2.35 -3.08
C GLY A 31 -13.66 -1.62 -4.11
N MET A 32 -13.99 -0.36 -4.46
CA MET A 32 -13.16 0.46 -5.35
C MET A 32 -11.82 0.83 -4.72
N ILE A 33 -11.78 1.04 -3.39
CA ILE A 33 -10.54 1.26 -2.65
C ILE A 33 -9.70 -0.03 -2.66
N GLU A 34 -10.27 -1.20 -2.39
CA GLU A 34 -9.51 -2.46 -2.44
C GLU A 34 -8.99 -2.78 -3.84
N LYS A 35 -9.76 -2.46 -4.90
CA LYS A 35 -9.31 -2.64 -6.28
C LYS A 35 -8.23 -1.64 -6.72
N GLY A 36 -8.10 -0.49 -6.05
CA GLY A 36 -7.17 0.56 -6.45
C GLY A 36 -7.77 1.65 -7.32
N ASN A 37 -9.05 1.56 -7.67
CA ASN A 37 -9.75 2.51 -8.55
C ASN A 37 -10.05 3.85 -7.87
N ARG A 38 -10.07 3.87 -6.53
CA ARG A 38 -10.29 5.09 -5.73
C ARG A 38 -9.24 5.18 -4.64
N THR A 39 -8.81 6.40 -4.34
CA THR A 39 -8.03 6.71 -3.15
C THR A 39 -8.97 7.28 -2.09
N PRO A 40 -9.03 6.69 -0.88
CA PRO A 40 -9.88 7.21 0.18
C PRO A 40 -9.37 8.58 0.65
N SER A 41 -10.27 9.42 1.16
CA SER A 41 -9.84 10.63 1.87
C SER A 41 -9.07 10.27 3.14
N PRO A 42 -8.21 11.17 3.68
CA PRO A 42 -7.49 10.90 4.92
C PRO A 42 -8.41 10.49 6.09
N LYS A 43 -9.62 11.05 6.15
CA LYS A 43 -10.64 10.68 7.14
C LYS A 43 -11.05 9.21 7.00
N VAL A 44 -11.37 8.77 5.78
CA VAL A 44 -11.76 7.37 5.51
C VAL A 44 -10.58 6.43 5.69
N ALA A 45 -9.39 6.80 5.21
CA ALA A 45 -8.17 6.01 5.35
C ALA A 45 -7.87 5.70 6.83
N LYS A 46 -7.97 6.71 7.71
CA LYS A 46 -7.82 6.53 9.17
C LYS A 46 -8.87 5.60 9.77
N LYS A 47 -10.14 5.69 9.33
CA LYS A 47 -11.19 4.75 9.78
C LYS A 47 -10.87 3.30 9.38
N ILE A 48 -10.51 3.07 8.12
CA ILE A 48 -10.14 1.72 7.62
C ILE A 48 -8.93 1.18 8.38
N ALA A 49 -7.90 2.02 8.53
CA ALA A 49 -6.68 1.70 9.28
C ALA A 49 -6.98 1.28 10.72
N LYS A 50 -7.89 2.00 11.40
CA LYS A 50 -8.34 1.66 12.76
C LYS A 50 -9.02 0.28 12.82
N VAL A 51 -9.91 -0.02 11.86
CA VAL A 51 -10.60 -1.32 11.78
C VAL A 51 -9.60 -2.46 11.54
N LEU A 52 -8.66 -2.25 10.63
CA LEU A 52 -7.68 -3.26 10.24
C LEU A 52 -6.47 -3.34 11.18
N GLY A 53 -6.24 -2.34 12.03
CA GLY A 53 -5.09 -2.30 12.94
C GLY A 53 -3.76 -2.03 12.23
N VAL A 54 -3.79 -1.24 11.15
CA VAL A 54 -2.62 -0.90 10.32
C VAL A 54 -2.41 0.61 10.28
N ASP A 55 -1.27 1.06 9.77
CA ASP A 55 -1.01 2.48 9.57
C ASP A 55 -1.76 3.02 8.33
N TRP A 56 -2.50 4.12 8.50
CA TRP A 56 -3.26 4.75 7.42
C TRP A 56 -2.35 5.36 6.33
N THR A 57 -1.08 5.65 6.64
CA THR A 57 -0.10 6.16 5.67
C THR A 57 0.21 5.15 4.56
N LEU A 58 -0.14 3.87 4.73
CA LEU A 58 -0.09 2.86 3.65
C LEU A 58 -0.94 3.26 2.44
N PHE A 59 -2.03 4.02 2.64
CA PHE A 59 -2.83 4.56 1.56
C PHE A 59 -2.10 5.65 0.75
N LEU A 60 -1.15 6.37 1.37
CA LEU A 60 -0.33 7.41 0.73
C LEU A 60 0.79 6.82 -0.13
N ARG A 61 1.29 5.64 0.25
CA ARG A 61 2.43 4.98 -0.41
C ARG A 61 2.10 4.51 -1.85
N CYS A 62 0.84 4.54 -2.25
CA CYS A 62 0.37 4.06 -3.55
C CYS A 62 0.57 5.04 -4.71
N GLU A 63 0.94 6.31 -4.45
CA GLU A 63 1.12 7.34 -5.49
C GLU A 63 2.60 7.59 -5.86
N ALA A 64 3.54 7.30 -4.95
CA ALA A 64 4.96 7.60 -5.14
C ALA A 64 5.77 6.53 -5.91
N THR A 65 5.17 5.38 -6.20
CA THR A 65 5.95 4.15 -6.49
C THR A 65 6.01 3.81 -7.97
N LYS A 66 6.44 4.80 -8.78
CA LYS A 66 7.14 4.52 -10.05
C LYS A 66 8.48 5.25 -10.13
N ARG A 67 8.57 6.45 -9.54
CA ARG A 67 9.78 7.27 -9.62
C ARG A 67 10.87 6.86 -8.63
N PHE A 68 10.51 6.64 -7.36
CA PHE A 68 11.50 6.32 -6.31
C PHE A 68 12.14 4.93 -6.42
N LEU A 69 11.46 3.93 -6.98
CA LEU A 69 12.03 2.59 -7.16
C LEU A 69 13.06 2.55 -8.30
N LEU A 70 12.83 3.30 -9.38
CA LEU A 70 13.80 3.41 -10.47
C LEU A 70 15.07 4.11 -10.00
N GLU A 71 14.95 5.19 -9.23
CA GLU A 71 16.10 5.90 -8.66
C GLU A 71 16.92 4.99 -7.72
N ARG A 72 16.27 4.17 -6.88
CA ARG A 72 16.97 3.22 -6.00
C ARG A 72 17.65 2.08 -6.76
N ILE A 73 17.03 1.54 -7.81
CA ILE A 73 17.64 0.49 -8.64
C ILE A 73 18.83 1.07 -9.43
N ILE A 74 18.71 2.29 -9.95
CA ILE A 74 19.80 2.97 -10.68
C ILE A 74 20.98 3.25 -9.74
N ILE A 75 20.73 3.81 -8.56
CA ILE A 75 21.77 4.04 -7.55
C ILE A 75 22.43 2.72 -7.13
N PHE A 76 21.65 1.68 -6.88
CA PHE A 76 22.20 0.36 -6.49
C PHE A 76 23.03 -0.27 -7.62
N LYS A 77 22.61 -0.15 -8.89
CA LYS A 77 23.38 -0.62 -10.06
C LYS A 77 24.66 0.18 -10.30
N ILE A 78 24.66 1.48 -10.04
CA ILE A 78 25.88 2.32 -10.12
C ILE A 78 26.84 1.93 -9.01
N PHE A 79 26.34 1.74 -7.80
CA PHE A 79 27.14 1.40 -6.62
C PHE A 79 27.80 0.03 -6.74
N THR A 80 27.08 -1.01 -7.18
CA THR A 80 27.66 -2.36 -7.35
C THR A 80 28.72 -2.42 -8.45
N LYS A 81 28.68 -1.52 -9.45
CA LYS A 81 29.69 -1.46 -10.51
C LYS A 81 31.03 -0.88 -10.04
N HIS A 82 31.08 -0.20 -8.89
CA HIS A 82 32.31 0.43 -8.36
C HIS A 82 33.02 -0.40 -7.28
N VAL A 83 32.40 -1.45 -6.73
CA VAL A 83 33.01 -2.25 -5.63
C VAL A 83 33.88 -3.40 -6.14
N TYR A 84 33.67 -3.92 -7.35
CA TYR A 84 34.42 -5.08 -7.89
C TYR A 84 35.75 -4.75 -8.60
N LYS A 85 36.21 -3.49 -8.60
CA LYS A 85 37.48 -3.10 -9.26
C LYS A 85 38.71 -3.03 -8.34
N SER A 86 38.57 -3.38 -7.06
CA SER A 86 39.64 -3.23 -6.07
C SER A 86 39.77 -4.42 -5.12
N VAL A 87 39.49 -5.64 -5.59
CA VAL A 87 39.87 -6.86 -4.88
C VAL A 87 41.06 -7.47 -5.64
N PRO A 88 42.30 -7.35 -5.13
CA PRO A 88 43.42 -8.09 -5.68
C PRO A 88 43.26 -9.58 -5.33
N ILE A 89 43.47 -10.44 -6.33
CA ILE A 89 43.63 -11.90 -6.17
C ILE A 89 44.96 -12.16 -5.47
#